data_AF-A0A0F2PN79-F1
#
_entry.id   AF-A0A0F2PN79-F1
#
_cell.length_a   1.000
_cell.length_b   1.000
_cell.length_c   1.000
_cell.angle_alpha   90.00
_cell.angle_beta   90.00
_cell.angle_gamma   90.00
#
_symmetry.space_group_name_H-M   'P 1'
#
loop_
_entity.id
_entity.type
_entity.pdbx_description
1 polymer ?
#
loop_
_entity_poly.entity_id
_entity_poly.type
_entity_poly.pdbx_seq_one_letter_code
_entity_poly.pdbx_strand_id
1 'polypeptide(L)'
;MEHVLCACTMFGEQAGSDTLEHYFVSTGFIDLLPLALEIAGELGLGNEEMIEAICKVADKCSIYPPIINRGAWFTKVYKEKLLEARADILVYKKCRR
;
A
#
# COMPACT_ATOMS: atom_id res chain seq x y z
N MET A 1 -26.46 -8.48 7.73
CA MET A 1 -25.78 -7.17 7.75
C MET A 1 -24.39 -7.42 8.30
N GLU A 2 -23.46 -7.68 7.40
CA GLU A 2 -22.10 -8.04 7.75
C GLU A 2 -21.34 -6.77 8.13
N HIS A 3 -20.92 -6.71 9.40
CA HIS A 3 -20.01 -5.70 9.90
C HIS A 3 -18.62 -5.97 9.34
N VAL A 4 -18.24 -5.27 8.27
CA VAL A 4 -16.85 -5.20 7.82
C VAL A 4 -16.11 -4.22 8.74
N LEU A 5 -15.78 -4.71 9.93
CA LEU A 5 -14.77 -4.11 10.77
C LEU A 5 -13.42 -4.30 10.06
N CYS A 6 -12.94 -3.23 9.43
CA CYS A 6 -11.54 -3.09 9.06
C CYS A 6 -10.73 -3.06 10.37
N ALA A 7 -10.36 -4.24 10.85
CA ALA A 7 -9.52 -4.42 12.03
C ALA A 7 -8.06 -4.36 11.61
N CYS A 8 -7.55 -3.16 11.32
CA CYS A 8 -6.11 -2.89 11.40
C CYS A 8 -5.71 -2.79 12.89
N THR A 9 -5.94 -3.87 13.64
CA THR A 9 -5.45 -4.04 14.99
C THR A 9 -3.99 -4.51 14.95
N MET A 10 -3.09 -3.62 15.38
CA MET A 10 -1.91 -3.89 16.20
C MET A 10 -1.14 -5.18 15.89
N PHE A 11 0.04 -5.14 15.25
CA PHE A 11 1.18 -6.07 15.46
C PHE A 11 2.34 -5.50 14.63
N GLY A 12 3.49 -5.13 15.19
CA GLY A 12 4.36 -6.01 15.97
C GLY A 12 5.40 -6.60 15.01
N GLU A 13 6.68 -6.35 15.28
CA GLU A 13 7.85 -6.85 14.53
C GLU A 13 7.62 -8.23 13.89
N GLN A 14 7.76 -8.33 12.57
CA GLN A 14 8.28 -9.56 11.96
C GLN A 14 8.86 -9.31 10.56
N ALA A 15 10.01 -9.94 10.37
CA ALA A 15 11.01 -9.66 9.35
C ALA A 15 10.72 -10.37 8.02
N GLY A 16 11.17 -9.74 6.93
CA GLY A 16 11.65 -10.40 5.71
C GLY A 16 10.58 -10.99 4.79
N SER A 17 10.31 -10.30 3.68
CA SER A 17 9.52 -10.70 2.49
C SER A 17 8.05 -11.11 2.66
N ASP A 18 7.67 -11.86 3.70
CA ASP A 18 6.30 -12.39 3.87
C ASP A 18 5.27 -11.31 4.24
N THR A 19 5.74 -10.17 4.74
CA THR A 19 4.85 -9.07 5.15
C THR A 19 4.21 -8.38 3.95
N LEU A 20 4.97 -8.07 2.90
CA LEU A 20 4.45 -7.33 1.75
C LEU A 20 3.35 -8.11 1.03
N GLU A 21 3.58 -9.38 0.72
CA GLU A 21 2.59 -10.23 0.07
C GLU A 21 1.31 -10.33 0.90
N HIS A 22 1.43 -10.48 2.22
CA HIS A 22 0.29 -10.51 3.13
C HIS A 22 -0.59 -9.25 3.01
N TYR A 23 0.01 -8.05 2.91
CA TYR A 23 -0.75 -6.81 2.71
C TYR A 23 -1.43 -6.76 1.33
N PHE A 24 -0.79 -7.25 0.28
CA PHE A 24 -1.39 -7.30 -1.04
C PHE A 24 -2.54 -8.32 -1.13
N VAL A 25 -2.41 -9.44 -0.42
CA VAL A 25 -3.49 -10.43 -0.28
C VAL A 25 -4.66 -9.84 0.51
N SER A 26 -4.42 -9.23 1.67
CA SER A 26 -5.47 -8.71 2.54
C SER A 26 -6.25 -7.55 1.91
N THR A 27 -5.60 -6.74 1.10
CA THR A 27 -6.22 -5.62 0.37
C THR A 27 -6.88 -6.05 -0.95
N GLY A 28 -6.69 -7.31 -1.37
CA GLY A 28 -7.26 -7.86 -2.60
C GLY A 28 -6.55 -7.41 -3.88
N PHE A 29 -5.34 -6.86 -3.79
CA PHE A 29 -4.53 -6.36 -4.93
C PHE A 29 -3.37 -7.28 -5.30
N ILE A 30 -3.38 -8.54 -4.85
CA ILE A 30 -2.32 -9.53 -5.14
C ILE A 30 -2.06 -9.69 -6.65
N ASP A 31 -3.08 -9.52 -7.49
CA ASP A 31 -2.96 -9.54 -8.95
C ASP A 31 -2.07 -8.41 -9.51
N LEU A 32 -1.92 -7.32 -8.75
CA LEU A 32 -1.13 -6.14 -9.12
C LEU A 32 0.21 -6.04 -8.38
N LEU A 33 0.56 -7.04 -7.56
CA LEU A 33 1.85 -7.08 -6.86
C LEU A 33 3.06 -6.98 -7.82
N PRO A 34 3.12 -7.70 -8.96
CA PRO A 34 4.24 -7.57 -9.89
C PRO A 34 4.41 -6.15 -10.43
N LEU A 35 3.30 -5.50 -10.76
CA LEU A 35 3.28 -4.12 -11.24
C LEU A 35 3.70 -3.13 -10.12
N ALA A 36 3.27 -3.40 -8.88
CA ALA A 36 3.67 -2.60 -7.73
C ALA A 36 5.18 -2.67 -7.47
N LEU A 37 5.78 -3.86 -7.62
CA LEU A 37 7.23 -4.06 -7.51
C LEU A 37 7.99 -3.34 -8.62
N GLU A 38 7.51 -3.38 -9.85
CA GLU A 38 8.10 -2.64 -10.98
C GLU A 38 8.12 -1.14 -10.70
N ILE A 39 6.97 -0.57 -10.32
CA ILE A 39 6.83 0.86 -9.99
C ILE A 39 7.74 1.27 -8.81
N ALA A 40 7.79 0.45 -7.76
CA ALA A 40 8.65 0.73 -6.61
C ALA A 40 10.14 0.68 -6.99
N GLY A 41 10.52 -0.28 -7.84
CA GLY A 41 11.87 -0.39 -8.40
C GLY A 41 12.26 0.84 -9.23
N GLU A 42 11.37 1.34 -10.10
CA GLU A 42 11.58 2.57 -10.88
C GLU A 42 11.84 3.79 -9.98
N LEU A 43 11.15 3.86 -8.83
CA LEU A 43 11.21 5.00 -7.91
C LEU A 43 12.26 4.83 -6.79
N GLY A 44 12.91 3.67 -6.72
CA GLY A 44 13.86 3.34 -5.66
C GLY A 44 13.23 3.32 -4.26
N LEU A 45 11.99 2.82 -4.15
CA LEU A 45 11.23 2.73 -2.90
C LEU A 45 11.24 1.30 -2.36
N GLY A 46 11.21 1.16 -1.04
CA GLY A 46 11.30 -0.13 -0.36
C GLY A 46 9.94 -0.66 0.10
N ASN A 47 9.98 -1.82 0.75
CA ASN A 47 8.79 -2.50 1.24
C ASN A 47 8.01 -1.65 2.26
N GLU A 48 8.68 -0.83 3.08
CA GLU A 48 8.02 0.06 4.05
C GLU A 48 7.08 1.04 3.34
N GLU A 49 7.55 1.71 2.27
CA GLU A 49 6.74 2.62 1.48
C GLU A 49 5.60 1.88 0.75
N MET A 50 5.88 0.69 0.23
CA MET A 50 4.89 -0.11 -0.52
C MET A 50 3.73 -0.58 0.37
N ILE A 51 4.03 -1.01 1.60
CA ILE A 51 3.02 -1.45 2.58
C ILE A 51 2.07 -0.29 2.93
N GLU A 52 2.62 0.89 3.21
CA GLU A 52 1.77 2.04 3.50
C GLU A 52 0.99 2.52 2.26
N ALA A 53 1.61 2.46 1.09
CA ALA A 53 0.94 2.81 -0.14
C ALA A 53 -0.25 1.89 -0.42
N ILE A 54 -0.10 0.56 -0.27
CA ILE A 54 -1.17 -0.40 -0.59
C ILE A 54 -2.35 -0.28 0.38
N CYS A 55 -2.10 -0.04 1.67
CA CYS A 55 -3.15 0.25 2.64
C CYS A 55 -3.95 1.51 2.24
N LYS A 56 -3.26 2.60 1.88
CA LYS A 56 -3.91 3.83 1.41
C LYS A 56 -4.67 3.66 0.08
N VAL A 57 -4.19 2.81 -0.82
CA VAL A 57 -4.90 2.47 -2.06
C VAL A 57 -6.18 1.69 -1.75
N ALA A 58 -6.13 0.74 -0.83
CA ALA A 58 -7.29 -0.03 -0.39
C ALA A 58 -8.36 0.89 0.22
N ASP A 59 -7.96 1.82 1.09
CA ASP A 59 -8.85 2.84 1.64
C ASP A 59 -9.51 3.66 0.53
N LYS A 60 -8.73 4.14 -0.45
CA LYS A 60 -9.28 4.92 -1.57
C LYS A 60 -10.22 4.08 -2.45
N CYS A 61 -9.92 2.80 -2.64
CA CYS A 61 -10.75 1.88 -3.41
C CYS A 61 -12.08 1.58 -2.70
N SER A 62 -12.08 1.55 -1.37
CA SER A 62 -13.30 1.32 -0.57
C SER A 62 -14.31 2.48 -0.71
N ILE A 63 -13.81 3.71 -0.86
CA ILE A 63 -14.64 4.91 -1.00
C ILE A 63 -14.97 5.17 -2.48
N TYR A 64 -13.99 4.99 -3.36
CA TYR A 64 -14.08 5.29 -4.80
C TYR A 64 -13.57 4.10 -5.63
N PRO A 65 -14.38 3.05 -5.78
CA PRO A 65 -13.98 1.90 -6.58
C PRO A 65 -13.83 2.29 -8.06
N PRO A 66 -12.83 1.75 -8.77
CA PRO A 66 -12.65 2.04 -10.18
C PRO A 66 -13.81 1.48 -11.02
N ILE A 67 -14.42 2.33 -11.83
CA ILE A 67 -15.53 1.95 -12.72
C ILE A 67 -15.00 1.30 -14.00
N ILE A 68 -13.83 1.75 -14.49
CA ILE A 68 -13.19 1.26 -15.72
C ILE A 68 -11.69 1.13 -15.48
N ASN A 69 -11.13 -0.01 -15.91
CA ASN A 69 -9.70 -0.30 -15.93
C ASN A 69 -9.00 -0.17 -14.56
N ARG A 70 -9.21 -1.19 -13.72
CA ARG A 70 -8.61 -1.31 -12.38
C ARG A 70 -7.08 -1.15 -12.38
N GLY A 71 -6.39 -1.70 -13.38
CA GLY A 71 -4.93 -1.61 -13.48
C GLY A 71 -4.43 -0.18 -13.69
N ALA A 72 -5.03 0.55 -14.65
CA ALA A 72 -4.66 1.94 -14.89
C ALA A 72 -4.98 2.86 -13.69
N TRP A 73 -6.13 2.64 -13.04
CA TRP A 73 -6.49 3.34 -11.82
C TRP A 73 -5.49 3.06 -10.70
N PHE A 74 -5.14 1.78 -10.50
CA PHE A 74 -4.16 1.36 -9.51
C PHE A 74 -2.82 2.01 -9.75
N THR A 75 -2.26 1.94 -10.97
CA THR A 75 -0.95 2.57 -11.29
C THR A 75 -0.92 4.03 -10.91
N LYS A 76 -1.97 4.79 -11.26
CA LYS A 76 -2.04 6.22 -10.96
C LYS A 76 -2.09 6.45 -9.44
N VAL A 77 -3.01 5.79 -8.76
CA VAL A 77 -3.24 5.99 -7.32
C VAL A 77 -2.05 5.47 -6.51
N TYR A 78 -1.50 4.32 -6.85
CA TYR A 78 -0.37 3.69 -6.18
C TYR A 78 0.89 4.55 -6.30
N LYS A 79 1.18 5.13 -7.47
CA LYS A 79 2.29 6.10 -7.64
C LYS A 79 2.11 7.34 -6.74
N GLU A 80 0.90 7.90 -6.67
CA GLU A 80 0.59 9.01 -5.76
C GLU A 80 0.85 8.60 -4.30
N LYS A 81 0.33 7.45 -3.87
CA LYS A 81 0.41 6.98 -2.48
C LYS A 81 1.81 6.53 -2.05
N LEU A 82 2.61 6.00 -2.96
CA LEU A 82 4.02 5.68 -2.72
C LEU A 82 4.85 6.91 -2.37
N LEU A 83 4.66 8.01 -3.11
CA LEU A 83 5.40 9.24 -2.86
C LEU A 83 4.95 9.92 -1.56
N GLU A 84 3.64 9.89 -1.27
CA GLU A 84 3.11 10.31 0.03
C GLU A 84 3.71 9.47 1.17
N ALA A 85 3.73 8.14 1.05
CA ALA A 85 4.30 7.25 2.06
C ALA A 85 5.79 7.57 2.33
N ARG A 86 6.58 7.80 1.27
CA ARG A 86 7.97 8.24 1.43
C ARG A 86 8.08 9.54 2.21
N ALA A 87 7.25 10.53 1.89
CA ALA A 87 7.24 11.82 2.58
C ALA A 87 6.89 11.64 4.07
N ASP A 88 5.87 10.85 4.38
CA ASP A 88 5.43 10.55 5.75
C ASP A 88 6.54 9.86 6.55
N ILE A 89 7.19 8.85 5.97
CA ILE A 89 8.31 8.12 6.60
C ILE A 89 9.50 9.08 6.86
N LEU A 90 9.82 9.96 5.92
CA LEU A 90 10.88 10.95 6.10
C LEU A 90 10.56 11.95 7.22
N VAL A 91 9.32 12.44 7.28
CA VAL A 91 8.86 13.33 8.36
C VAL A 91 8.92 12.61 9.70
N TYR A 92 8.42 11.38 9.76
CA TYR A 92 8.44 10.56 10.97
C TYR A 92 9.88 10.33 11.48
N LYS A 93 10.79 9.95 10.58
CA LYS A 93 12.23 9.78 10.90
C LYS A 93 12.88 11.09 11.36
N LYS A 94 12.43 12.25 10.85
CA LYS A 94 12.91 13.58 11.28
C LYS A 94 12.40 13.98 12.66
N CYS A 95 11.14 13.70 12.98
CA CYS A 95 10.51 14.10 14.25
C CYS A 95 10.87 13.19 15.44
N ARG A 96 11.38 11.98 15.19
CA ARG A 96 11.77 11.02 16.24
C ARG A 96 13.23 11.17 16.71
N ARG A 97 13.90 12.27 16.33
CA ARG A 97 15.31 12.59 16.62
C ARG A 97 15.40 13.78 17.56
#